data_AF-A0A401QKR7-F1
#
_entry.id   AF-A0A401QKR7-F1
#
_cell.length_a   1.000
_cell.length_b   1.000
_cell.length_c   1.000
_cell.angle_alpha   90.00
_cell.angle_beta   90.00
_cell.angle_gamma   90.00
#
_symmetry.space_group_name_H-M   'P 1'
#
loop_
_entity.id
_entity.type
_entity.pdbx_description
1 polymer ?
#
loop_
_entity_poly.entity_id
_entity_poly.type
_entity_poly.pdbx_seq_one_letter_code
_entity_poly.pdbx_strand_id
1 'polypeptide(L)'
;MQEDSAAFWFSQTGSQDNMAIRGLETLLKKNATLNKIWNYAQSRFEGDVPPGLRKEHIIAIFVYTNNGPWYKALNDGIMKFGNIAEYNSKFNLTGFHYLLTVALQSLGKSSEQLHVYRGTRVPWFGKQGQLMRFGKFASTSHNRSVSERFGNTTLFELNTRYGVAIQNYSLNVTHEEVLIPPYERFEIVGARGTNHACTFVLRSRGYQGVEVGLQWDSSGRLSVYRKTFSWWAWLLIAVAIVVALLGAGACLYKCFGRCHDIQTHTS
;
A
#
# COMPACT_ATOMS: atom_id res chain seq x y z
N MET A 1 2.17 -15.08 11.53
CA MET A 1 2.02 -13.88 10.66
C MET A 1 0.55 -13.54 10.62
N GLN A 2 0.22 -12.25 10.67
CA GLN A 2 -1.03 -11.75 11.24
C GLN A 2 -2.00 -11.33 10.12
N GLU A 3 -3.13 -12.03 9.98
CA GLU A 3 -4.16 -11.67 8.99
C GLU A 3 -4.84 -10.33 9.36
N ASP A 4 -4.85 -9.99 10.65
CA ASP A 4 -5.50 -8.81 11.23
C ASP A 4 -4.59 -7.58 11.33
N SER A 5 -3.59 -7.47 10.46
CA SER A 5 -2.74 -6.27 10.37
C SER A 5 -3.38 -5.16 9.53
N ALA A 6 -2.96 -3.91 9.72
CA ALA A 6 -3.37 -2.75 8.93
C ALA A 6 -2.72 -2.76 7.53
N ALA A 7 -3.01 -3.79 6.74
CA ALA A 7 -2.58 -3.96 5.36
C ALA A 7 -3.38 -3.03 4.43
N PHE A 8 -3.20 -1.71 4.60
CA PHE A 8 -3.95 -0.70 3.90
C PHE A 8 -3.35 -0.37 2.53
N TRP A 9 -4.24 -0.20 1.55
CA TRP A 9 -3.95 0.38 0.25
C TRP A 9 -4.58 1.77 0.23
N PHE A 10 -3.77 2.82 0.18
CA PHE A 10 -4.30 4.19 0.21
C PHE A 10 -4.65 4.65 -1.21
N SER A 11 -5.84 5.25 -1.38
CA SER A 11 -6.15 5.94 -2.63
C SER A 11 -5.58 7.36 -2.60
N GLN A 12 -4.54 7.61 -3.40
CA GLN A 12 -3.88 8.90 -3.45
C GLN A 12 -4.71 9.96 -4.19
N THR A 13 -4.82 11.15 -3.62
CA THR A 13 -5.23 12.39 -4.31
C THR A 13 -4.48 13.59 -3.71
N GLY A 14 -4.44 14.73 -4.40
CA GLY A 14 -3.80 15.93 -3.84
C GLY A 14 -4.39 16.39 -2.50
N SER A 15 -5.70 16.16 -2.28
CA SER A 15 -6.35 16.43 -1.00
C SER A 15 -5.90 15.47 0.10
N GLN A 16 -5.78 14.18 -0.22
CA GLN A 16 -5.30 13.14 0.70
C GLN A 16 -3.85 13.41 1.13
N ASP A 17 -2.98 13.80 0.19
CA ASP A 17 -1.61 14.20 0.47
C ASP A 17 -1.58 15.38 1.46
N ASN A 18 -2.38 16.42 1.22
CA ASN A 18 -2.45 17.58 2.12
C ASN A 18 -2.90 17.19 3.53
N MET A 19 -3.87 16.27 3.68
CA MET A 19 -4.30 15.79 4.99
C MET A 19 -3.19 15.02 5.70
N ALA A 20 -2.51 14.10 4.99
CA ALA A 20 -1.42 13.32 5.54
C ALA A 20 -0.27 14.21 6.04
N ILE A 21 0.12 15.21 5.23
CA ILE A 21 1.19 16.15 5.56
C ILE A 21 0.81 16.98 6.79
N ARG A 22 -0.39 17.55 6.85
CA ARG A 22 -0.86 18.31 8.04
C ARG A 22 -0.92 17.45 9.31
N GLY A 23 -1.38 16.20 9.18
CA GLY A 23 -1.40 15.25 10.28
C GLY A 23 0.00 14.92 10.78
N LEU A 24 0.94 14.74 9.86
CA LEU A 24 2.36 14.55 10.18
C LEU A 24 2.96 15.80 10.85
N GLU A 25 2.76 17.00 10.31
CA GLU A 25 3.27 18.25 10.89
C GLU A 25 2.81 18.43 12.34
N THR A 26 1.54 18.10 12.63
CA THR A 26 1.01 18.11 14.00
C THR A 26 1.76 17.14 14.91
N LEU A 27 2.10 15.96 14.39
CA LEU A 27 2.88 14.97 15.13
C LEU A 27 4.34 15.42 15.32
N LEU A 28 4.97 16.00 14.31
CA LEU A 28 6.35 16.51 14.38
C LEU A 28 6.48 17.60 15.44
N LYS A 29 5.51 18.54 15.51
CA LYS A 29 5.48 19.58 16.55
C LYS A 29 5.41 19.02 17.98
N LYS A 30 4.74 17.88 18.16
CA LYS A 30 4.57 17.23 19.47
C LYS A 30 5.70 16.25 19.81
N ASN A 31 6.52 15.85 18.84
CA ASN A 31 7.53 14.82 19.01
C ASN A 31 8.91 15.29 18.51
N ALA A 32 9.70 15.85 19.41
CA ALA A 32 11.03 16.39 19.11
C ALA A 32 11.97 15.36 18.47
N THR A 33 11.91 14.10 18.92
CA THR A 33 12.74 13.01 18.37
C THR A 33 12.36 12.69 16.92
N LEU A 34 11.06 12.60 16.61
CA LEU A 34 10.61 12.40 15.24
C LEU A 34 10.98 13.60 14.37
N ASN A 35 10.76 14.82 14.87
CA ASN A 35 11.08 16.05 14.17
C ASN A 35 12.56 16.13 13.79
N LYS A 36 13.46 15.79 14.73
CA LYS A 36 14.90 15.74 14.47
C LYS A 36 15.24 14.74 13.35
N ILE A 37 14.67 13.54 13.40
CA ILE A 37 14.91 12.51 12.38
C ILE A 37 14.32 12.91 11.03
N TRP A 38 13.13 13.52 11.01
CA TRP A 38 12.50 14.02 9.79
C TRP A 38 13.33 15.12 9.13
N ASN A 39 13.83 16.09 9.90
CA ASN A 39 14.71 17.15 9.38
C ASN A 39 16.03 16.60 8.87
N TYR A 40 16.63 15.62 9.56
CA TYR A 40 17.82 14.93 9.07
C TYR A 40 17.56 14.18 7.76
N ALA A 41 16.47 13.41 7.68
CA ALA A 41 16.07 12.75 6.44
C ALA A 41 15.85 13.76 5.30
N GLN A 42 15.23 14.90 5.60
CA GLN A 42 15.03 15.98 4.65
C GLN A 42 16.33 16.59 4.13
N SER A 43 17.36 16.73 4.98
CA SER A 43 18.67 17.24 4.57
C SER A 43 19.53 16.21 3.81
N ARG A 44 19.14 14.93 3.82
CA ARG A 44 19.81 13.86 3.07
C ARG A 44 19.17 13.58 1.71
N PHE A 45 17.93 14.03 1.50
CA PHE A 45 17.29 13.93 0.21
C PHE A 45 17.92 14.93 -0.77
N GLU A 46 18.48 14.38 -1.84
CA GLU A 46 19.08 15.09 -2.95
C GLU A 46 18.41 14.60 -4.24
N GLY A 47 18.16 15.50 -5.20
CA GLY A 47 17.54 15.17 -6.49
C GLY A 47 16.05 15.48 -6.61
N ASP A 48 15.48 15.02 -7.72
CA ASP A 48 14.11 15.34 -8.11
C ASP A 48 13.09 14.41 -7.46
N VAL A 49 11.91 14.97 -7.17
CA VAL A 49 10.77 14.19 -6.70
C VAL A 49 10.14 13.47 -7.90
N PRO A 50 9.98 12.13 -7.86
CA PRO A 50 9.35 11.40 -8.95
C PRO A 50 7.94 11.89 -9.29
N PRO A 51 7.52 11.82 -10.56
CA PRO A 51 6.19 12.27 -10.98
C PRO A 51 5.07 11.63 -10.15
N GLY A 52 4.11 12.46 -9.72
CA GLY A 52 2.98 12.03 -8.89
C GLY A 52 3.29 11.89 -7.40
N LEU A 53 4.53 12.10 -6.97
CA LEU A 53 4.91 12.16 -5.57
C LEU A 53 5.18 13.60 -5.12
N ARG A 54 5.24 13.75 -3.80
CA ARG A 54 5.70 14.96 -3.10
C ARG A 54 6.94 14.63 -2.30
N LYS A 55 7.72 15.65 -1.92
CA LYS A 55 8.93 15.49 -1.13
C LYS A 55 8.71 14.64 0.12
N GLU A 56 7.59 14.84 0.82
CA GLU A 56 7.25 14.15 2.07
C GLU A 56 7.08 12.64 1.89
N HIS A 57 6.63 12.18 0.71
CA HIS A 57 6.56 10.76 0.39
C HIS A 57 7.96 10.14 0.35
N ILE A 58 8.93 10.85 -0.24
CA ILE A 58 10.31 10.40 -0.31
C ILE A 58 10.98 10.45 1.06
N ILE A 59 10.77 11.55 1.81
CA ILE A 59 11.31 11.68 3.17
C ILE A 59 10.78 10.57 4.09
N ALA A 60 9.53 10.13 3.92
CA ALA A 60 9.00 8.99 4.65
C ALA A 60 9.84 7.70 4.45
N ILE A 61 10.36 7.45 3.24
CA ILE A 61 11.25 6.30 2.98
C ILE A 61 12.57 6.47 3.74
N PHE A 62 13.18 7.66 3.70
CA PHE A 62 14.41 7.94 4.46
C PHE A 62 14.21 7.81 5.97
N VAL A 63 13.08 8.26 6.51
CA VAL A 63 12.74 8.11 7.93
C VAL A 63 12.51 6.64 8.30
N TYR A 64 11.89 5.86 7.41
CA TYR A 64 11.69 4.43 7.62
C TYR A 64 13.01 3.64 7.61
N THR A 65 13.93 3.98 6.72
CA THR A 65 15.25 3.31 6.60
C THR A 65 16.30 3.84 7.58
N ASN A 66 15.94 4.85 8.38
CA ASN A 66 16.77 5.32 9.47
C ASN A 66 16.84 4.26 10.57
N ASN A 67 18.04 4.03 11.13
CA ASN A 67 18.26 3.11 12.25
C ASN A 67 17.58 3.56 13.58
N GLY A 68 16.71 4.57 13.54
CA GLY A 68 15.91 5.06 14.66
C GLY A 68 14.68 4.18 14.98
N PRO A 69 13.87 4.59 15.96
CA PRO A 69 12.77 3.77 16.48
C PRO A 69 11.53 3.74 15.57
N TRP A 70 11.47 4.57 14.53
CA TRP A 70 10.23 4.86 13.81
C TRP A 70 9.77 3.75 12.88
N TYR A 71 10.69 3.03 12.23
CA TYR A 71 10.33 1.85 11.44
C TYR A 71 9.65 0.80 12.33
N LYS A 72 10.18 0.60 13.55
CA LYS A 72 9.65 -0.36 14.51
C LYS A 72 8.32 0.11 15.07
N ALA A 73 8.20 1.37 15.49
CA ALA A 73 6.95 1.94 16.00
C ALA A 73 5.82 1.88 14.96
N LEU A 74 6.14 2.19 13.69
CA LEU A 74 5.20 2.08 12.57
C LEU A 74 4.75 0.63 12.39
N ASN A 75 5.70 -0.30 12.23
CA ASN A 75 5.41 -1.71 11.99
C ASN A 75 4.66 -2.37 13.16
N ASP A 76 5.01 -2.06 14.41
CA ASP A 76 4.34 -2.60 15.60
C ASP A 76 2.90 -2.11 15.67
N GLY A 77 2.64 -0.83 15.38
CA GLY A 77 1.29 -0.30 15.35
C GLY A 77 0.45 -0.85 14.19
N ILE A 78 1.04 -1.05 13.00
CA ILE A 78 0.36 -1.68 11.85
C ILE A 78 -0.03 -3.13 12.18
N MET A 79 0.86 -3.89 12.82
CA MET A 79 0.55 -5.26 13.24
C MET A 79 -0.52 -5.31 14.33
N LYS A 80 -0.47 -4.37 15.29
CA LYS A 80 -1.34 -4.36 16.46
C LYS A 80 -2.75 -3.84 16.17
N PHE A 81 -2.90 -2.89 15.26
CA PHE A 81 -4.16 -2.16 15.04
C PHE A 81 -4.69 -2.32 13.61
N GLY A 82 -4.91 -3.56 13.13
CA GLY A 82 -5.43 -3.74 11.77
C GLY A 82 -6.94 -3.55 11.59
N ASN A 83 -7.70 -3.56 12.69
CA ASN A 83 -9.08 -3.10 12.67
C ASN A 83 -9.11 -1.57 12.52
N ILE A 84 -9.91 -1.04 11.59
CA ILE A 84 -10.02 0.42 11.33
C ILE A 84 -10.43 1.20 12.58
N ALA A 85 -11.35 0.69 13.41
CA ALA A 85 -11.78 1.37 14.63
C ALA A 85 -10.63 1.49 15.66
N GLU A 86 -9.85 0.41 15.83
CA GLU A 86 -8.67 0.44 16.71
C GLU A 86 -7.54 1.28 16.13
N TYR A 87 -7.30 1.19 14.82
CA TYR A 87 -6.35 2.00 14.10
C TYR A 87 -6.66 3.49 14.32
N ASN A 88 -7.91 3.89 14.07
CA ASN A 88 -8.32 5.28 14.19
C ASN A 88 -8.22 5.79 15.63
N SER A 89 -8.54 4.98 16.63
CA SER A 89 -8.50 5.40 18.04
C SER A 89 -7.09 5.39 18.64
N LYS A 90 -6.21 4.45 18.25
CA LYS A 90 -4.94 4.18 18.96
C LYS A 90 -3.67 4.46 18.14
N PHE A 91 -3.73 4.42 16.81
CA PHE A 91 -2.54 4.54 15.97
C PHE A 91 -2.20 6.01 15.66
N ASN A 92 -1.03 6.49 16.09
CA ASN A 92 -0.66 7.90 16.00
C ASN A 92 0.21 8.25 14.78
N LEU A 93 0.54 7.26 13.93
CA LEU A 93 1.43 7.41 12.79
C LEU A 93 0.68 7.37 11.45
N THR A 94 -0.62 7.72 11.42
CA THR A 94 -1.47 7.61 10.22
C THR A 94 -0.91 8.36 9.01
N GLY A 95 -0.46 9.60 9.19
CA GLY A 95 0.14 10.38 8.10
C GLY A 95 1.44 9.75 7.59
N PHE A 96 2.28 9.23 8.49
CA PHE A 96 3.52 8.54 8.10
C PHE A 96 3.24 7.23 7.35
N HIS A 97 2.28 6.44 7.82
CA HIS A 97 1.83 5.23 7.14
C HIS A 97 1.32 5.54 5.73
N TYR A 98 0.46 6.55 5.57
CA TYR A 98 -0.03 7.00 4.26
C TYR A 98 1.13 7.36 3.33
N LEU A 99 2.02 8.26 3.77
CA LEU A 99 3.10 8.79 2.94
C LEU A 99 4.04 7.66 2.47
N LEU A 100 4.39 6.74 3.37
CA LEU A 100 5.24 5.61 3.02
C LEU A 100 4.53 4.65 2.05
N THR A 101 3.27 4.30 2.30
CA THR A 101 2.51 3.40 1.42
C THR A 101 2.35 3.99 0.01
N VAL A 102 1.97 5.27 -0.09
CA VAL A 102 1.80 5.96 -1.38
C VAL A 102 3.12 6.09 -2.14
N ALA A 103 4.23 6.32 -1.43
CA ALA A 103 5.56 6.31 -2.04
C ALA A 103 5.84 4.96 -2.72
N LEU A 104 5.63 3.84 -2.01
CA LEU A 104 5.85 2.52 -2.58
C LEU A 104 4.87 2.19 -3.72
N GLN A 105 3.59 2.54 -3.58
CA GLN A 105 2.59 2.32 -4.64
C GLN A 105 2.95 3.07 -5.94
N SER A 106 3.53 4.27 -5.82
CA SER A 106 3.88 5.09 -6.98
C SER A 106 5.19 4.65 -7.64
N LEU A 107 6.18 4.27 -6.83
CA LEU A 107 7.49 3.79 -7.31
C LEU A 107 7.42 2.35 -7.85
N GLY A 108 6.56 1.51 -7.28
CA GLY A 108 6.41 0.08 -7.60
C GLY A 108 5.57 -0.22 -8.85
N LYS A 109 5.45 0.71 -9.80
CA LYS A 109 4.64 0.52 -11.03
C LYS A 109 5.31 -0.39 -12.08
N SER A 110 6.47 -0.99 -11.78
CA SER A 110 7.12 -1.96 -12.66
C SER A 110 6.38 -3.32 -12.64
N SER A 111 6.31 -3.99 -13.78
CA SER A 111 5.80 -5.37 -13.88
C SER A 111 6.82 -6.44 -13.48
N GLU A 112 8.05 -6.02 -13.16
CA GLU A 112 9.16 -6.92 -12.86
C GLU A 112 9.04 -7.53 -11.46
N GLN A 113 9.42 -8.82 -11.35
CA GLN A 113 9.54 -9.48 -10.05
C GLN A 113 10.96 -9.26 -9.51
N LEU A 114 11.06 -8.84 -8.25
CA LEU A 114 12.35 -8.67 -7.58
C LEU A 114 12.66 -9.91 -6.74
N HIS A 115 13.83 -10.52 -6.98
CA HIS A 115 14.35 -11.60 -6.14
C HIS A 115 15.08 -11.02 -4.93
N VAL A 116 14.65 -11.40 -3.73
CA VAL A 116 15.13 -10.79 -2.48
C VAL A 116 15.19 -11.79 -1.32
N TYR A 117 15.93 -11.41 -0.29
CA TYR A 117 16.14 -12.17 0.94
C TYR A 117 15.72 -11.35 2.15
N ARG A 118 15.27 -12.04 3.21
CA ARG A 118 15.00 -11.43 4.52
C ARG A 118 15.43 -12.36 5.65
N GLY A 119 16.42 -11.94 6.43
CA GLY A 119 16.88 -12.66 7.62
C GLY A 119 16.22 -12.16 8.89
N THR A 120 15.90 -13.05 9.81
CA THR A 120 15.35 -12.72 11.13
C THR A 120 15.93 -13.60 12.23
N ARG A 121 15.95 -13.09 13.46
CA ARG A 121 16.38 -13.81 14.67
C ARG A 121 15.23 -14.54 15.37
N VAL A 122 14.07 -14.61 14.73
CA VAL A 122 12.85 -15.20 15.30
C VAL A 122 12.52 -16.46 14.52
N PRO A 123 12.28 -17.60 15.19
CA PRO A 123 11.80 -18.80 14.52
C PRO A 123 10.47 -18.55 13.81
N TRP A 124 10.31 -19.18 12.66
CA TRP A 124 9.07 -19.14 11.91
C TRP A 124 8.57 -20.55 11.59
N PHE A 125 7.25 -20.70 11.61
CA PHE A 125 6.58 -21.97 11.38
C PHE A 125 5.48 -21.79 10.33
N GLY A 126 5.46 -22.69 9.36
CA GLY A 126 4.37 -22.84 8.42
C GLY A 126 4.66 -23.97 7.43
N LYS A 127 3.64 -24.31 6.64
CA LYS A 127 3.66 -25.49 5.76
C LYS A 127 3.73 -25.08 4.30
N GLN A 128 4.29 -25.95 3.46
CA GLN A 128 4.22 -25.79 2.02
C GLN A 128 2.74 -25.68 1.57
N GLY A 129 2.47 -24.78 0.62
CA GLY A 129 1.13 -24.44 0.14
C GLY A 129 0.37 -23.44 1.01
N GLN A 130 0.84 -23.14 2.23
CA GLN A 130 0.21 -22.13 3.07
C GLN A 130 0.41 -20.73 2.48
N LEU A 131 -0.64 -19.90 2.56
CA LEU A 131 -0.58 -18.48 2.23
C LEU A 131 -0.19 -17.68 3.48
N MET A 132 0.60 -16.65 3.27
CA MET A 132 1.06 -15.74 4.32
C MET A 132 1.20 -14.32 3.79
N ARG A 133 1.26 -13.37 4.72
CA ARG A 133 1.70 -11.99 4.49
C ARG A 133 2.57 -11.56 5.66
N PHE A 134 3.53 -10.67 5.43
CA PHE A 134 4.33 -10.12 6.53
C PHE A 134 3.49 -9.32 7.52
N GLY A 135 2.39 -8.72 7.07
CA GLY A 135 1.47 -7.95 7.91
C GLY A 135 2.07 -6.65 8.45
N LYS A 136 3.18 -6.21 7.85
CA LYS A 136 3.90 -4.96 8.11
C LYS A 136 4.80 -4.70 6.91
N PHE A 137 5.39 -3.52 6.85
CA PHE A 137 6.47 -3.30 5.90
C PHE A 137 7.64 -4.24 6.22
N ALA A 138 8.11 -4.95 5.21
CA ALA A 138 9.20 -5.90 5.34
C ALA A 138 10.41 -5.44 4.53
N SER A 139 11.45 -4.96 5.24
CA SER A 139 12.76 -4.73 4.65
C SER A 139 13.36 -6.05 4.18
N THR A 140 13.78 -6.08 2.93
CA THR A 140 14.46 -7.20 2.28
C THR A 140 15.67 -6.67 1.52
N SER A 141 16.54 -7.54 1.04
CA SER A 141 17.71 -7.15 0.25
C SER A 141 17.89 -8.07 -0.93
N HIS A 142 18.34 -7.55 -2.07
CA HIS A 142 18.85 -8.39 -3.16
C HIS A 142 20.07 -9.21 -2.73
N ASN A 143 20.85 -8.70 -1.77
CA ASN A 143 22.03 -9.35 -1.25
C ASN A 143 21.69 -10.22 -0.02
N ARG A 144 21.80 -11.54 -0.20
CA ARG A 144 21.55 -12.52 0.86
C ARG A 144 22.38 -12.27 2.12
N SER A 145 23.68 -11.98 1.97
CA SER A 145 24.58 -11.76 3.09
C SER A 145 24.20 -10.51 3.89
N VAL A 146 23.66 -9.47 3.24
CA VAL A 146 23.09 -8.31 3.94
C VAL A 146 21.97 -8.75 4.87
N SER A 147 21.04 -9.56 4.35
CA SER A 147 19.88 -10.05 5.09
C SER A 147 20.25 -10.96 6.27
N GLU A 148 21.25 -11.82 6.12
CA GLU A 148 21.73 -12.71 7.18
C GLU A 148 22.35 -11.95 8.37
N ARG A 149 22.90 -10.74 8.17
CA ARG A 149 23.37 -9.87 9.29
C ARG A 149 22.23 -9.45 10.22
N PHE A 150 21.00 -9.36 9.71
CA PHE A 150 19.82 -9.06 10.53
C PHE A 150 19.29 -10.29 11.26
N GLY A 151 19.69 -11.50 10.86
CA GLY A 151 19.43 -12.76 11.54
C GLY A 151 19.41 -13.95 10.58
N ASN A 152 19.76 -15.12 11.09
CA ASN A 152 19.85 -16.37 10.32
C ASN A 152 19.02 -17.52 10.92
N THR A 153 18.23 -17.24 11.97
CA THR A 153 17.30 -18.23 12.56
C THR A 153 16.21 -18.62 11.56
N THR A 154 15.61 -17.61 10.92
CA THR A 154 14.71 -17.79 9.79
C THR A 154 15.18 -16.89 8.66
N LEU A 155 15.45 -17.47 7.49
CA LEU A 155 15.71 -16.77 6.25
C LEU A 155 14.49 -16.93 5.32
N PHE A 156 14.04 -15.85 4.71
CA PHE A 156 13.09 -15.92 3.61
C PHE A 156 13.83 -15.60 2.31
N GLU A 157 13.63 -16.44 1.30
CA GLU A 157 14.03 -16.22 -0.08
C GLU A 157 12.77 -16.11 -0.91
N LEU A 158 12.57 -14.99 -1.60
CA LEU A 158 11.28 -14.71 -2.19
C LEU A 158 11.37 -13.87 -3.46
N ASN A 159 10.37 -14.03 -4.31
CA ASN A 159 10.10 -13.10 -5.41
C ASN A 159 8.92 -12.22 -5.03
N THR A 160 9.11 -10.91 -5.00
CA THR A 160 8.08 -9.91 -4.71
C THR A 160 7.67 -9.18 -5.98
N ARG A 161 6.36 -8.89 -6.10
CA ARG A 161 5.77 -8.08 -7.19
C ARG A 161 5.39 -6.66 -6.75
N TYR A 162 5.27 -6.44 -5.43
CA TYR A 162 4.88 -5.14 -4.87
C TYR A 162 6.02 -4.49 -4.07
N GLY A 163 7.12 -5.20 -3.88
CA GLY A 163 8.34 -4.67 -3.29
C GLY A 163 8.99 -3.64 -4.19
N VAL A 164 9.52 -2.59 -3.58
CA VAL A 164 10.17 -1.49 -4.29
C VAL A 164 11.62 -1.43 -3.88
N ALA A 165 12.50 -1.42 -4.88
CA ALA A 165 13.90 -1.09 -4.75
C ALA A 165 14.04 0.38 -4.28
N ILE A 166 14.42 0.58 -3.01
CA ILE A 166 14.48 1.90 -2.37
C ILE A 166 15.92 2.35 -2.08
N GLN A 167 16.92 1.74 -2.73
CA GLN A 167 18.34 2.04 -2.53
C GLN A 167 18.63 3.53 -2.74
N ASN A 168 18.01 4.15 -3.74
CA ASN A 168 18.16 5.57 -4.05
C ASN A 168 17.41 6.50 -3.08
N TYR A 169 16.59 5.95 -2.19
CA TYR A 169 15.79 6.68 -1.20
C TYR A 169 16.05 6.19 0.24
N SER A 170 17.18 5.51 0.45
CA SER A 170 17.57 4.92 1.73
C SER A 170 18.80 5.63 2.28
N LEU A 171 18.88 5.70 3.61
CA LEU A 171 20.09 6.16 4.29
C LEU A 171 21.24 5.15 4.21
N ASN A 172 20.97 3.91 3.80
CA ASN A 172 21.94 2.81 3.73
C ASN A 172 21.94 2.16 2.35
N VAL A 173 22.50 2.85 1.35
CA VAL A 173 22.53 2.39 -0.06
C VAL A 173 23.14 0.98 -0.21
N THR A 174 24.14 0.64 0.60
CA THR A 174 24.83 -0.67 0.58
C THR A 174 23.97 -1.85 1.05
N HIS A 175 22.76 -1.59 1.60
CA HIS A 175 21.84 -2.65 1.97
C HIS A 175 21.08 -3.23 0.78
N GLU A 176 21.14 -2.59 -0.39
CA GLU A 176 20.37 -3.01 -1.57
C GLU A 176 18.88 -3.24 -1.22
N GLU A 177 18.33 -2.36 -0.38
CA GLU A 177 17.06 -2.58 0.28
C GLU A 177 15.88 -2.55 -0.71
N VAL A 178 15.06 -3.59 -0.65
CA VAL A 178 13.74 -3.67 -1.27
C VAL A 178 12.70 -3.69 -0.16
N LEU A 179 11.79 -2.73 -0.16
CA LEU A 179 10.75 -2.62 0.85
C LEU A 179 9.44 -3.21 0.35
N ILE A 180 8.96 -4.24 1.02
CA ILE A 180 7.71 -4.93 0.67
C ILE A 180 6.56 -4.33 1.50
N PRO A 181 5.45 -3.92 0.87
CA PRO A 181 4.29 -3.37 1.58
C PRO A 181 3.53 -4.45 2.38
N PRO A 182 2.76 -4.05 3.40
CA PRO A 182 2.09 -4.98 4.32
C PRO A 182 1.00 -5.85 3.70
N TYR A 183 0.52 -5.51 2.50
CA TYR A 183 -0.61 -6.16 1.82
C TYR A 183 -0.20 -7.24 0.82
N GLU A 184 1.08 -7.42 0.49
CA GLU A 184 1.48 -8.50 -0.44
C GLU A 184 1.32 -9.88 0.22
N ARG A 185 0.79 -10.83 -0.55
CA ARG A 185 0.64 -12.23 -0.16
C ARG A 185 1.70 -13.09 -0.82
N PHE A 186 2.13 -14.10 -0.08
CA PHE A 186 3.03 -15.11 -0.56
C PHE A 186 2.53 -16.51 -0.24
N GLU A 187 2.79 -17.45 -1.13
CA GLU A 187 2.69 -18.88 -0.87
C GLU A 187 4.06 -19.43 -0.48
N ILE A 188 4.10 -20.28 0.55
CA ILE A 188 5.31 -21.04 0.87
C ILE A 188 5.42 -22.20 -0.11
N VAL A 189 6.41 -22.15 -0.99
CA VAL A 189 6.62 -23.21 -1.99
C VAL A 189 7.59 -24.28 -1.51
N GLY A 190 8.34 -24.00 -0.44
CA GLY A 190 9.22 -24.98 0.18
C GLY A 190 9.97 -24.39 1.37
N ALA A 191 10.66 -25.27 2.08
CA ALA A 191 11.56 -24.92 3.16
C ALA A 191 12.80 -25.82 3.10
N ARG A 192 13.97 -25.28 3.45
CA ARG A 192 15.24 -26.01 3.50
C ARG A 192 16.07 -25.55 4.68
N GLY A 193 16.80 -26.47 5.32
CA GLY A 193 17.67 -26.17 6.44
C GLY A 193 17.46 -27.11 7.62
N THR A 194 17.85 -26.66 8.81
CA THR A 194 17.72 -27.41 10.07
C THR A 194 16.66 -26.78 10.97
N ASN A 195 16.33 -27.44 12.08
CA ASN A 195 15.41 -26.90 13.09
C ASN A 195 15.86 -25.57 13.71
N HIS A 196 17.16 -25.23 13.62
CA HIS A 196 17.75 -24.02 14.20
C HIS A 196 18.00 -22.90 13.18
N ALA A 197 18.02 -23.25 11.89
CA ALA A 197 18.24 -22.31 10.79
C ALA A 197 17.47 -22.81 9.56
N CYS A 198 16.31 -22.23 9.30
CA CYS A 198 15.43 -22.62 8.20
C CYS A 198 15.31 -21.50 7.17
N THR A 199 15.42 -21.85 5.89
CA THR A 199 15.15 -20.98 4.75
C THR A 199 13.79 -21.34 4.16
N PHE A 200 12.84 -20.41 4.18
CA PHE A 200 11.55 -20.53 3.52
C PHE A 200 11.61 -19.88 2.15
N VAL A 201 11.16 -20.62 1.13
CA VAL A 201 11.06 -20.10 -0.24
C VAL A 201 9.62 -19.65 -0.47
N LEU A 202 9.44 -18.39 -0.83
CA LEU A 202 8.13 -17.77 -1.01
C LEU A 202 7.89 -17.31 -2.45
N ARG A 203 6.67 -17.50 -2.93
CA ARG A 203 6.21 -17.03 -4.23
C ARG A 203 5.08 -16.02 -4.07
N SER A 204 5.20 -14.84 -4.67
CA SER A 204 4.13 -13.84 -4.67
C SER A 204 2.83 -14.42 -5.25
N ARG A 205 1.71 -14.20 -4.55
CA ARG A 205 0.35 -14.64 -4.92
C ARG A 205 -0.66 -13.49 -4.90
N GLY A 206 -0.20 -12.30 -5.28
CA GLY A 206 -1.03 -11.11 -5.36
C GLY A 206 -1.10 -10.35 -4.04
N TYR A 207 -2.20 -9.64 -3.82
CA TYR A 207 -2.37 -8.76 -2.67
C TYR A 207 -3.63 -9.11 -1.87
N GLN A 208 -3.61 -8.82 -0.57
CA GLN A 208 -4.75 -8.86 0.34
C GLN A 208 -4.65 -7.66 1.28
N GLY A 209 -5.25 -6.56 0.84
CA GLY A 209 -5.30 -5.32 1.60
C GLY A 209 -6.70 -4.71 1.59
N VAL A 210 -6.90 -3.69 2.42
CA VAL A 210 -8.13 -2.90 2.46
C VAL A 210 -7.86 -1.56 1.81
N GLU A 211 -8.64 -1.21 0.79
CA GLU A 211 -8.57 0.14 0.21
C GLU A 211 -9.20 1.17 1.16
N VAL A 212 -8.45 2.22 1.46
CA VAL A 212 -8.84 3.26 2.41
C VAL A 212 -8.53 4.66 1.90
N GLY A 213 -9.28 5.63 2.39
CA GLY A 213 -8.97 7.06 2.32
C GLY A 213 -8.73 7.65 3.71
N LEU A 214 -8.17 8.85 3.74
CA LEU A 214 -7.96 9.69 4.90
C LEU A 214 -9.13 10.66 5.08
N GLN A 215 -9.46 10.91 6.34
CA GLN A 215 -10.40 11.94 6.77
C GLN A 215 -9.98 12.51 8.12
N TRP A 216 -10.49 13.69 8.45
CA TRP A 216 -10.45 14.22 9.81
C TRP A 216 -11.67 13.72 10.57
N ASP A 217 -11.47 13.22 11.79
CA ASP A 217 -12.60 12.96 12.68
C ASP A 217 -13.10 14.25 13.35
N SER A 218 -14.19 14.14 14.11
CA SER A 218 -14.80 15.28 14.81
C SER A 218 -13.89 15.92 15.86
N SER A 219 -12.83 15.24 16.29
CA SER A 219 -11.83 15.77 17.22
C SER A 219 -10.65 16.46 16.53
N GLY A 220 -10.65 16.49 15.19
CA GLY A 220 -9.54 17.02 14.39
C GLY A 220 -8.34 16.08 14.29
N ARG A 221 -8.53 14.79 14.59
CA ARG A 221 -7.50 13.75 14.45
C ARG A 221 -7.58 13.10 13.07
N LEU A 222 -6.42 12.80 12.49
CA LEU A 222 -6.32 12.13 11.20
C LEU A 222 -6.67 10.65 11.34
N SER A 223 -7.66 10.21 10.57
CA SER A 223 -8.21 8.85 10.60
C SER A 223 -8.36 8.28 9.20
N VAL A 224 -8.62 6.97 9.10
CA VAL A 224 -8.89 6.29 7.84
C VAL A 224 -10.35 5.85 7.75
N TYR A 225 -10.90 5.83 6.54
CA TYR A 225 -12.19 5.20 6.24
C TYR A 225 -12.02 4.18 5.13
N ARG A 226 -12.80 3.10 5.20
CA ARG A 226 -12.84 2.10 4.12
C ARG A 226 -13.49 2.72 2.90
N LYS A 227 -12.84 2.62 1.74
CA LYS A 227 -13.53 2.90 0.48
C LYS A 227 -14.41 1.71 0.14
N THR A 228 -15.71 1.93 0.11
CA THR A 228 -16.66 0.94 -0.42
C THR A 228 -16.84 1.23 -1.91
N PHE A 229 -16.66 0.21 -2.74
CA PHE A 229 -17.05 0.29 -4.13
C PHE A 229 -18.58 0.23 -4.17
N SER A 230 -19.23 1.36 -4.46
CA SER A 230 -20.70 1.44 -4.50
C SER A 230 -21.22 0.78 -5.77
N TRP A 231 -21.55 -0.50 -5.68
CA TRP A 231 -22.22 -1.24 -6.75
C TRP A 231 -23.55 -0.59 -7.16
N TRP A 232 -24.22 0.07 -6.21
CA TRP A 232 -25.47 0.81 -6.47
C TRP A 232 -25.28 1.98 -7.43
N ALA A 233 -24.14 2.68 -7.38
CA ALA A 233 -23.86 3.76 -8.33
C ALA A 233 -23.73 3.22 -9.77
N TRP A 234 -23.07 2.07 -9.94
CA TRP A 234 -22.95 1.41 -11.25
C TRP A 234 -24.26 0.78 -11.71
N LEU A 235 -25.05 0.23 -10.78
CA LEU A 235 -26.40 -0.25 -11.07
C LEU A 235 -27.29 0.89 -11.59
N LEU A 236 -27.26 2.06 -10.95
CA LEU A 236 -28.00 3.25 -11.39
C LEU A 236 -27.54 3.75 -12.76
N ILE A 237 -26.23 3.75 -13.03
CA ILE A 237 -25.69 4.08 -14.36
C ILE A 237 -26.16 3.07 -15.41
N ALA A 238 -26.11 1.76 -15.10
CA ALA A 238 -26.57 0.71 -16.01
C ALA A 238 -28.07 0.83 -16.31
N VAL A 239 -28.90 1.09 -15.29
CA VAL A 239 -30.34 1.34 -15.45
C VAL A 239 -30.58 2.59 -16.31
N ALA A 240 -29.86 3.68 -16.07
CA ALA A 240 -29.98 4.90 -16.87
C ALA A 240 -29.61 4.67 -18.34
N ILE A 241 -28.57 3.88 -18.63
CA ILE A 241 -28.18 3.49 -20.00
C ILE A 241 -29.29 2.66 -20.65
N VAL A 242 -29.85 1.67 -19.96
CA VAL A 242 -30.95 0.84 -20.49
C VAL A 242 -32.19 1.69 -20.78
N VAL A 243 -32.56 2.60 -19.88
CA VAL A 243 -33.69 3.53 -20.08
C VAL A 243 -33.44 4.45 -21.28
N ALA A 244 -32.22 4.97 -21.44
CA ALA A 244 -31.86 5.81 -22.59
C ALA A 244 -31.93 5.03 -23.92
N LEU A 245 -31.46 3.78 -23.95
CA LEU A 245 -31.54 2.93 -25.14
C LEU A 245 -33.00 2.59 -25.51
N LEU A 246 -33.84 2.28 -24.52
CA LEU A 246 -35.27 2.04 -24.73
C LEU A 246 -36.00 3.33 -25.19
N GLY A 247 -35.66 4.48 -24.61
CA GLY A 247 -36.20 5.78 -25.02
C GLY A 247 -35.79 6.17 -26.45
N ALA A 248 -34.54 5.92 -26.84
CA ALA A 248 -34.07 6.13 -28.22
C ALA A 248 -34.77 5.21 -29.22
N GLY A 249 -35.00 3.94 -28.85
CA GLY A 249 -35.79 3.00 -29.64
C GLY A 249 -37.23 3.45 -29.86
N ALA A 250 -37.88 4.02 -28.84
CA ALA A 250 -39.23 4.57 -28.94
C ALA A 250 -39.31 5.83 -29.83
N CYS A 251 -38.26 6.68 -29.83
CA CYS A 251 -38.15 7.83 -30.74
C CYS A 251 -37.97 7.39 -32.20
N LEU A 252 -37.13 6.39 -32.47
CA LEU A 252 -36.95 5.82 -33.81
C LEU A 252 -38.25 5.20 -34.33
N TYR A 253 -39.00 4.51 -33.48
CA TYR A 253 -40.31 3.93 -33.84
C TYR A 253 -41.35 5.01 -34.20
N LYS A 254 -41.39 6.13 -33.46
CA LYS A 254 -42.27 7.27 -33.78
C LYS A 254 -41.86 8.00 -35.07
N CYS A 255 -40.57 8.12 -35.36
CA CYS A 255 -40.10 8.71 -36.62
C CYS A 255 -40.38 7.81 -37.83
N PHE A 256 -40.25 6.49 -37.69
CA PHE A 256 -40.63 5.54 -38.75
C PHE A 256 -42.14 5.50 -38.99
N GLY A 257 -42.96 5.53 -37.94
CA GLY A 257 -44.42 5.59 -38.06
C GLY A 257 -44.91 6.83 -38.83
N ARG A 258 -44.26 7.99 -38.62
CA ARG A 258 -44.62 9.25 -39.31
C ARG A 258 -44.21 9.30 -40.79
N CYS A 259 -43.21 8.52 -41.21
CA CYS A 259 -42.87 8.40 -42.64
C CYS A 259 -43.81 7.45 -43.38
N HIS A 260 -44.42 6.49 -42.69
CA HIS A 260 -45.36 5.55 -43.31
C HIS A 260 -46.70 6.22 -43.68
N ASP A 261 -47.17 7.17 -42.85
CA ASP A 261 -48.42 7.93 -43.09
C ASP A 261 -48.32 8.96 -44.23
N ILE A 262 -47.13 9.27 -44.75
CA ILE A 262 -46.96 10.22 -45.87
C ILE A 262 -47.11 9.50 -47.23
N GLN A 263 -47.03 8.17 -47.30
CA GLN A 263 -47.15 7.43 -48.56
C GLN A 263 -48.56 6.90 -48.88
N THR A 264 -49.55 7.08 -47.99
CA THR A 264 -50.90 6.51 -48.16
C THR A 264 -51.98 7.52 -48.63
N HIS A 265 -51.61 8.78 -48.90
CA HIS A 265 -52.51 9.80 -49.46
C HIS A 265 -52.00 10.35 -50.80
N THR A 266 -51.92 9.49 -51.82
CA THR A 266 -51.91 9.92 -53.23
C THR A 266 -52.72 8.91 -54.06
N SER A 267 -54.03 9.11 -54.11
CA SER A 267 -54.94 8.61 -55.14
C SER A 267 -56.17 9.49 -55.18
#